data_AF-A0A6L9UG84-F1
#
_entry.id   AF-A0A6L9UG84-F1
#
_cell.length_a   1.000
_cell.length_b   1.000
_cell.length_c   1.000
_cell.angle_alpha   90.00
_cell.angle_beta   90.00
_cell.angle_gamma   90.00
#
_symmetry.space_group_name_H-M   'P 1'
#
loop_
_entity.id
_entity.type
_entity.pdbx_description
1 polymer ?
#
loop_
_entity_poly.entity_id
_entity_poly.type
_entity_poly.pdbx_seq_one_letter_code
_entity_poly.pdbx_strand_id
1 'polypeptide(L)' 'MSTISANWSYPNAFKLGRGRIKELADACKSLGMKKPLLVTDRGLASMAITKTALDILEDAGLGRALFADVDPNPNEK' A
#
# COMPACT_ATOMS: atom_id res chain seq x y z
N MET A 1 16.87 -16.58 -36.32
CA MET A 1 16.19 -15.66 -35.38
C MET A 1 16.33 -16.26 -34.00
N SER A 2 17.19 -15.68 -33.17
CA SER A 2 17.43 -16.20 -31.82
C SER A 2 16.34 -15.66 -30.89
N THR A 3 15.45 -16.53 -30.44
CA THR A 3 14.44 -16.22 -29.43
C THR A 3 15.13 -16.12 -28.07
N ILE A 4 15.07 -14.95 -27.43
CA ILE A 4 15.47 -14.79 -26.03
C ILE A 4 14.45 -15.54 -25.18
N SER A 5 14.95 -16.45 -24.35
CA SER A 5 14.19 -17.12 -23.29
C SER A 5 14.83 -16.76 -21.96
N ALA A 6 14.07 -16.13 -21.06
CA ALA A 6 14.56 -15.66 -19.77
C ALA A 6 13.50 -15.88 -18.68
N ASN A 7 13.96 -16.21 -17.48
CA ASN A 7 13.13 -16.25 -16.29
C ASN A 7 13.09 -14.84 -15.68
N TRP A 8 11.90 -14.24 -15.63
CA TRP A 8 11.69 -13.00 -14.88
C TRP A 8 11.02 -13.32 -13.55
N SER A 9 11.82 -13.32 -12.49
CA SER A 9 11.34 -13.42 -11.12
C SER A 9 11.14 -12.01 -10.59
N TYR A 10 9.90 -11.59 -10.35
CA TYR A 10 9.65 -10.41 -9.54
C TYR A 10 9.46 -10.89 -8.09
N PRO A 11 10.30 -10.48 -7.14
CA PRO A 11 10.38 -11.13 -5.82
C PRO A 11 9.11 -10.98 -4.97
N ASN A 12 8.21 -10.07 -5.32
CA ASN A 12 7.01 -9.75 -4.53
C ASN A 12 5.73 -9.89 -5.38
N ALA A 13 4.62 -10.25 -4.73
CA ALA A 13 3.31 -10.27 -5.36
C ALA A 13 2.78 -8.84 -5.54
N PHE A 14 2.34 -8.49 -6.76
CA PHE A 14 1.71 -7.19 -7.06
C PHE A 14 0.22 -7.37 -7.32
N LYS A 15 -0.59 -6.48 -6.74
CA LYS A 15 -2.02 -6.39 -7.06
C LYS A 15 -2.26 -5.20 -7.98
N LEU A 16 -2.47 -5.46 -9.26
CA LEU A 16 -2.75 -4.44 -10.27
C LEU A 16 -4.20 -4.54 -10.75
N GLY A 17 -4.84 -3.40 -11.01
CA GLY A 17 -6.17 -3.30 -11.59
C GLY A 17 -7.11 -2.37 -10.83
N ARG A 18 -8.05 -1.75 -11.55
CA ARG A 18 -9.04 -0.83 -10.96
C ARG A 18 -9.89 -1.55 -9.91
N GLY A 19 -9.97 -0.97 -8.71
CA GLY A 19 -10.78 -1.50 -7.60
C GLY A 19 -10.08 -2.53 -6.71
N ARG A 20 -8.87 -2.99 -7.06
CA ARG A 20 -8.09 -3.96 -6.26
C ARG A 20 -7.68 -3.43 -4.88
N ILE A 21 -7.74 -2.11 -4.66
CA ILE A 21 -7.49 -1.50 -3.34
C ILE A 21 -8.39 -2.08 -2.24
N LYS A 22 -9.58 -2.59 -2.59
CA LYS A 22 -10.49 -3.28 -1.67
C LYS A 22 -9.86 -4.51 -0.99
N GLU A 23 -8.81 -5.08 -1.58
CA GLU A 23 -8.09 -6.24 -1.05
C GLU A 23 -6.93 -5.86 -0.09
N LEU A 24 -6.78 -4.57 0.23
CA LEU A 24 -5.70 -4.07 1.08
C LEU A 24 -5.69 -4.73 2.45
N ALA A 25 -6.85 -4.80 3.11
CA ALA A 25 -6.96 -5.40 4.44
C ALA A 25 -6.57 -6.89 4.45
N ASP A 26 -7.01 -7.65 3.44
CA ASP A 26 -6.66 -9.07 3.31
C ASP A 26 -5.17 -9.27 3.05
N ALA A 27 -4.54 -8.38 2.26
CA ALA A 27 -3.10 -8.40 2.05
C ALA A 27 -2.32 -8.10 3.34
N CYS A 28 -2.78 -7.14 4.15
CA CYS A 28 -2.19 -6.89 5.47
C CYS A 28 -2.30 -8.13 6.37
N LYS A 29 -3.48 -8.75 6.42
CA LYS A 29 -3.74 -9.95 7.24
C LYS A 29 -2.91 -11.14 6.79
N SER A 30 -2.75 -11.36 5.47
CA SER A 30 -1.94 -12.47 4.95
C SER A 30 -0.46 -12.36 5.33
N LEU A 31 0.02 -11.15 5.60
CA LEU A 31 1.37 -10.86 6.08
C LEU A 31 1.47 -10.84 7.62
N GLY A 32 0.39 -11.17 8.34
CA GLY A 32 0.34 -11.18 9.79
C GLY A 32 0.27 -9.79 10.44
N MET A 33 -0.04 -8.73 9.67
CA MET A 33 -0.17 -7.38 10.21
C MET A 33 -1.41 -7.26 11.10
N LYS A 34 -1.25 -6.58 12.24
CA LYS A 34 -2.34 -6.34 13.22
C LYS A 34 -2.70 -4.87 13.39
N LYS A 35 -1.74 -3.96 13.18
CA LYS A 35 -1.86 -2.51 13.34
C LYS A 35 -1.00 -1.79 12.30
N PRO A 36 -1.36 -1.83 11.00
CA PRO A 36 -0.61 -1.14 9.95
C PRO A 36 -0.58 0.38 10.17
N LEU A 37 0.55 0.99 9.85
CA LEU A 37 0.70 2.44 9.75
C LEU A 37 0.66 2.82 8.27
N LEU A 38 -0.34 3.61 7.86
CA LEU A 38 -0.37 4.16 6.51
C LEU A 38 0.60 5.35 6.45
N VAL A 39 1.53 5.32 5.50
CA VAL A 39 2.55 6.37 5.32
C VAL A 39 2.31 7.06 3.98
N THR A 40 2.27 8.39 3.96
CA THR A 40 2.04 9.19 2.76
C THR A 40 2.62 10.61 2.92
N ASP A 41 2.52 11.43 1.88
CA ASP A 41 2.88 12.85 1.92
C ASP A 41 1.67 13.75 2.28
N ARG A 42 1.96 15.01 2.63
CA ARG A 42 0.94 15.98 3.06
C ARG A 42 -0.10 16.28 1.99
N GLY A 43 0.29 16.20 0.71
CA GLY A 43 -0.60 16.46 -0.42
C GLY A 43 -1.64 15.36 -0.60
N LEU A 44 -1.23 14.10 -0.40
CA LEU A 44 -2.12 12.95 -0.50
C LEU A 44 -2.93 12.69 0.78
N ALA A 45 -2.47 13.16 1.94
CA ALA A 45 -3.07 12.88 3.25
C ALA A 45 -4.59 13.11 3.30
N SER A 46 -5.07 14.22 2.72
CA SER A 46 -6.50 14.58 2.72
C SER A 46 -7.29 14.08 1.51
N MET A 47 -6.62 13.43 0.54
CA MET A 47 -7.24 12.97 -0.70
C MET A 47 -8.09 11.71 -0.51
N ALA A 48 -8.98 11.47 -1.48
CA ALA A 48 -9.88 10.32 -1.48
C ALA A 48 -9.14 8.97 -1.45
N ILE A 49 -7.97 8.87 -2.10
CA ILE A 49 -7.18 7.63 -2.12
C ILE A 49 -6.74 7.21 -0.71
N THR A 50 -6.24 8.15 0.08
CA THR A 50 -5.78 7.93 1.45
C THR A 50 -6.96 7.65 2.37
N LYS A 51 -8.04 8.43 2.28
CA LYS A 51 -9.27 8.20 3.05
C LYS A 51 -9.84 6.80 2.79
N THR A 52 -9.93 6.41 1.52
CA THR A 52 -10.42 5.07 1.12
C THR A 52 -9.55 3.95 1.70
N ALA A 53 -8.22 4.10 1.66
CA ALA A 53 -7.32 3.11 2.24
C ALA A 53 -7.51 2.99 3.77
N LEU A 54 -7.64 4.13 4.46
CA LEU A 54 -7.90 4.16 5.89
C LEU A 54 -9.26 3.54 6.26
N ASP A 55 -10.32 3.83 5.49
CA ASP A 55 -11.64 3.23 5.69
C ASP A 55 -11.58 1.70 5.56
N ILE A 56 -10.91 1.19 4.53
CA ILE A 56 -10.74 -0.25 4.31
C ILE A 56 -10.01 -0.92 5.49
N LEU A 57 -8.99 -0.27 6.04
CA LEU A 57 -8.23 -0.80 7.17
C LEU A 57 -9.05 -0.76 8.47
N GLU A 58 -9.77 0.34 8.71
CA GLU A 58 -10.62 0.52 9.89
C GLU A 58 -11.78 -0.47 9.91
N ASP A 59 -12.53 -0.59 8.80
CA ASP A 59 -13.63 -1.53 8.64
C ASP A 59 -13.21 -2.99 8.86
N ALA A 60 -11.95 -3.31 8.55
CA ALA A 60 -11.37 -4.63 8.74
C ALA A 60 -10.80 -4.88 10.15
N GLY A 61 -10.90 -3.91 11.06
CA GLY A 61 -10.41 -3.97 12.43
C GLY A 61 -8.90 -3.79 12.57
N LEU A 62 -8.22 -3.27 11.54
CA LEU A 62 -6.77 -3.04 11.53
C LEU A 62 -6.39 -1.64 12.05
N GLY A 63 -7.37 -0.78 12.26
CA GLY A 63 -7.18 0.59 12.75
C GLY A 63 -6.92 1.59 11.63
N ARG A 64 -6.53 2.81 12.03
CA ARG A 64 -6.53 3.99 11.15
C ARG A 64 -5.29 4.88 11.31
N ALA A 65 -4.15 4.29 11.67
CA ALA A 65 -2.92 5.04 11.91
C ALA A 65 -2.39 5.65 10.59
N LEU A 66 -2.01 6.93 10.64
CA LEU A 66 -1.50 7.69 9.50
C LEU A 66 -0.25 8.49 9.92
N PHE A 67 0.78 8.43 9.09
CA PHE A 67 1.89 9.37 9.09
C PHE A 67 1.94 10.05 7.72
N ALA A 68 1.83 11.39 7.71
CA ALA A 68 1.63 12.18 6.49
C ALA A 68 2.77 13.19 6.22
N ASP A 69 3.78 13.26 7.06
CA ASP A 69 4.83 14.29 6.99
C ASP A 69 6.03 13.87 6.12
N VAL A 70 5.83 12.96 5.17
CA VAL A 70 6.88 12.56 4.23
C VAL A 70 7.16 13.70 3.25
N ASP A 71 8.41 14.15 3.20
CA ASP A 71 8.88 15.12 2.22
C ASP A 71 9.12 14.44 0.85
N PRO A 72 9.04 15.19 -0.28
CA PRO A 72 9.22 14.63 -1.63
C PRO A 72 10.54 13.87 -1.83
N ASN A 73 11.59 14.27 -1.11
CA ASN A 73 12.87 13.57 -1.03
C ASN A 73 13.12 13.21 0.45
N PRO A 74 12.69 12.02 0.91
CA PRO A 74 12.82 11.61 2.30
C PRO A 74 14.28 11.62 2.78
N ASN A 75 14.47 11.96 4.05
CA ASN A 75 15.78 11.98 4.69
C ASN A 75 15.68 11.43 6.13
N GLU A 76 16.83 11.26 6.79
CA GLU A 76 16.90 10.68 8.15
C GLU A 76 16.68 11.69 9.28
N LYS A 77 16.50 12.98 8.98
CA LYS A 77 16.39 14.06 9.96
C LYS A 77 14.94 14.42 10.28
#